data_AF-A0A9D4MUF8-F1
#
_entry.id   AF-A0A9D4MUF8-F1
#
_cell.length_a   1.000
_cell.length_b   1.000
_cell.length_c   1.000
_cell.angle_alpha   90.00
_cell.angle_beta   90.00
_cell.angle_gamma   90.00
#
_symmetry.space_group_name_H-M   'P 1'
#
loop_
_entity.id
_entity.type
_entity.pdbx_description
1 polymer ?
#
loop_
_entity_poly.entity_id
_entity_poly.type
_entity_poly.pdbx_seq_one_letter_code
_entity_poly.pdbx_strand_id
1 'polypeptide(L)'
;MTQLAKSCCHVTKTKDFNQWMTYFGNCFVDFWSGYGYDKLVRVSGRNYRDFLHEIDNIHEVIRFSYPRLQSPAFLVSKEDNEGCVLLYQSKRRGFKHYVIGQLQQIAKLFYRVTVNISVIEETIVDNQSNVLFRLDFDNSAFQLRAVSSHFSGSPQFSTIHGDTFLKVST
;
A
#
# COMPACT_ATOMS: atom_id res chain seq x y z
N MET A 1 -4.14 20.19 4.33
CA MET A 1 -4.28 19.11 5.33
C MET A 1 -3.51 19.37 6.62
N THR A 2 -2.19 19.55 6.59
CA THR A 2 -1.41 19.76 7.83
C THR A 2 -1.82 21.02 8.61
N GLN A 3 -2.02 22.16 7.94
CA GLN A 3 -2.52 23.37 8.61
C GLN A 3 -3.93 23.17 9.17
N LEU A 4 -4.80 22.50 8.41
CA LEU A 4 -6.15 22.15 8.88
C LEU A 4 -6.10 21.29 10.15
N ALA A 5 -5.26 20.25 10.19
CA ALA A 5 -5.08 19.41 11.37
C ALA A 5 -4.58 20.21 12.58
N LYS A 6 -3.66 21.17 12.38
CA LYS A 6 -3.19 22.08 13.44
C LYS A 6 -4.32 22.96 13.97
N SER A 7 -5.12 23.53 13.07
CA SER A 7 -6.28 24.35 13.45
C SER A 7 -7.34 23.53 14.18
N CYS A 8 -7.66 22.32 13.72
CA CYS A 8 -8.59 21.42 14.40
C CYS A 8 -8.10 21.04 15.79
N CYS A 9 -6.82 20.70 15.95
CA CYS A 9 -6.20 20.44 17.25
C CYS A 9 -6.37 21.64 18.20
N HIS A 10 -6.09 22.85 17.72
CA HIS A 10 -6.22 24.08 18.51
C HIS A 10 -7.66 24.36 18.95
N VAL A 11 -8.63 24.18 18.07
CA VAL A 11 -10.03 24.53 18.30
C VAL A 11 -10.76 23.46 19.12
N THR A 12 -10.64 22.18 18.75
CA THR A 12 -11.45 21.12 19.38
C THR A 12 -10.81 20.58 20.66
N LYS A 13 -9.48 20.60 20.78
CA LYS A 13 -8.71 20.03 21.90
C LYS A 13 -9.03 18.55 22.21
N THR A 14 -9.67 17.83 21.29
CA THR A 14 -10.13 16.44 21.48
C THR A 14 -9.14 15.39 21.00
N LYS A 15 -8.31 15.75 20.01
CA LYS A 15 -7.35 14.85 19.35
C LYS A 15 -6.07 15.59 19.07
N ASP A 16 -4.96 14.87 19.17
CA ASP A 16 -3.65 15.39 18.76
C ASP A 16 -3.55 15.51 17.23
N PHE A 17 -2.58 16.29 16.75
CA PHE A 17 -2.29 16.50 15.32
C PHE A 17 -2.19 15.17 14.54
N ASN A 18 -1.47 14.18 15.08
CA ASN A 18 -1.29 12.89 14.41
C ASN A 18 -2.61 12.13 14.29
N GLN A 19 -3.42 12.12 15.35
CA GLN A 19 -4.74 11.49 15.35
C GLN A 19 -5.70 12.17 14.38
N TRP A 20 -5.64 13.49 14.24
CA TRP A 20 -6.38 14.22 13.22
C TRP A 20 -5.94 13.86 11.81
N MET A 21 -4.64 13.74 11.56
CA MET A 21 -4.12 13.32 10.27
C MET A 21 -4.56 11.90 9.91
N THR A 22 -4.52 10.95 10.85
CA THR A 22 -5.07 9.60 10.66
C THR A 22 -6.58 9.65 10.38
N TYR A 23 -7.35 10.40 11.17
CA TYR A 23 -8.79 10.57 10.93
C TYR A 23 -9.10 11.12 9.53
N PHE A 24 -8.35 12.12 9.07
CA PHE A 24 -8.50 12.64 7.72
C PHE A 24 -8.19 11.59 6.65
N GLY A 25 -7.21 10.71 6.88
CA GLY A 25 -6.91 9.59 6.01
C GLY A 25 -8.10 8.64 5.88
N ASN A 26 -8.73 8.30 7.02
CA ASN A 26 -9.92 7.45 7.04
C ASN A 26 -11.07 8.10 6.26
N CYS A 27 -11.40 9.36 6.58
CA CYS A 27 -12.46 10.09 5.89
C CYS A 27 -12.21 10.21 4.38
N PHE A 28 -10.95 10.34 3.95
CA PHE A 28 -10.61 10.39 2.54
C PHE A 28 -10.99 9.09 1.84
N VAL A 29 -10.68 7.93 2.43
CA VAL A 29 -11.05 6.62 1.90
C VAL A 29 -12.56 6.44 1.83
N ASP A 30 -13.26 6.80 2.92
CA ASP A 30 -14.72 6.74 2.94
C ASP A 30 -15.32 7.63 1.84
N PHE A 31 -14.78 8.84 1.66
CA PHE A 31 -15.21 9.77 0.63
C PHE A 31 -15.06 9.19 -0.78
N TRP A 32 -13.84 8.81 -1.21
CA TRP A 32 -13.66 8.38 -2.60
C TRP A 32 -14.27 7.00 -2.89
N SER A 33 -14.49 6.17 -1.87
CA SER A 33 -15.13 4.86 -2.03
C SER A 33 -16.54 4.97 -2.63
N GLY A 34 -17.25 6.07 -2.36
CA GLY A 34 -18.58 6.35 -2.93
C GLY A 34 -18.58 6.82 -4.39
N TYR A 35 -17.42 7.16 -4.96
CA TYR A 35 -17.31 7.72 -6.32
C TYR A 35 -16.78 6.71 -7.37
N GLY A 36 -16.86 5.41 -7.08
CA GLY A 36 -16.50 4.37 -8.05
C GLY A 36 -15.01 3.97 -8.06
N TYR A 37 -14.19 4.60 -7.21
CA TYR A 37 -12.79 4.22 -6.99
C TYR A 37 -12.65 2.93 -6.17
N ASP A 38 -13.73 2.47 -5.54
CA ASP A 38 -13.81 1.15 -4.90
C ASP A 38 -13.43 0.02 -5.86
N LYS A 39 -13.80 0.16 -7.14
CA LYS A 39 -13.44 -0.80 -8.20
C LYS A 39 -11.94 -0.90 -8.39
N LEU A 40 -11.20 0.22 -8.36
CA LEU A 40 -9.75 0.22 -8.53
C LEU A 40 -9.06 -0.54 -7.40
N VAL A 41 -9.52 -0.39 -6.16
CA VAL A 41 -8.96 -1.14 -5.03
C VAL A 41 -9.33 -2.61 -5.09
N ARG A 42 -10.56 -2.94 -5.51
CA ARG A 42 -10.99 -4.35 -5.64
C ARG A 42 -10.25 -5.13 -6.72
N VAL A 43 -9.77 -4.48 -7.78
CA VAL A 43 -8.98 -5.15 -8.82
C VAL A 43 -7.52 -5.37 -8.43
N SER A 44 -7.03 -4.67 -7.39
CA SER A 44 -5.65 -4.80 -6.90
C SER A 44 -5.34 -6.17 -6.27
N GLY A 45 -6.33 -7.02 -6.08
CA GLY A 45 -6.14 -8.40 -5.66
C GLY A 45 -7.10 -8.84 -4.56
N ARG A 46 -7.01 -10.13 -4.21
CA ARG A 46 -7.94 -10.77 -3.27
C ARG A 46 -7.54 -10.50 -1.82
N ASN A 47 -6.25 -10.38 -1.56
CA ASN A 47 -5.70 -10.21 -0.23
C ASN A 47 -5.14 -8.79 -0.05
N TYR A 48 -5.10 -8.32 1.20
CA TYR A 48 -4.60 -6.99 1.51
C TYR A 48 -3.14 -6.79 1.08
N ARG A 49 -2.32 -7.85 1.15
CA ARG A 49 -0.96 -7.86 0.61
C ARG A 49 -0.89 -7.51 -0.88
N ASP A 50 -1.84 -8.00 -1.68
CA ASP A 50 -1.84 -7.78 -3.13
C ASP A 50 -2.10 -6.30 -3.41
N PHE A 51 -3.03 -5.69 -2.67
CA PHE A 51 -3.26 -4.25 -2.71
C PHE A 51 -2.00 -3.44 -2.39
N LEU A 52 -1.25 -3.83 -1.34
CA LEU A 52 -0.02 -3.12 -0.97
C LEU A 52 1.02 -3.13 -2.08
N HIS A 53 1.09 -4.19 -2.88
CA HIS A 53 1.96 -4.27 -4.07
C HIS A 53 1.43 -3.46 -5.27
N GLU A 54 0.12 -3.26 -5.37
CA GLU A 54 -0.55 -2.60 -6.49
C GLU A 54 -0.86 -1.12 -6.28
N ILE A 55 -0.54 -0.53 -5.11
CA ILE A 55 -0.84 0.89 -4.81
C ILE A 55 -0.29 1.83 -5.90
N ASP A 56 0.95 1.62 -6.32
CA ASP A 56 1.60 2.47 -7.31
C ASP A 56 0.97 2.32 -8.71
N ASN A 57 0.46 1.14 -9.04
CA ASN A 57 -0.27 0.92 -10.28
C ASN A 57 -1.58 1.72 -10.31
N ILE A 58 -2.32 1.78 -9.19
CA ILE A 58 -3.51 2.64 -9.08
C ILE A 58 -3.12 4.11 -9.31
N HIS A 59 -2.01 4.57 -8.75
CA HIS A 59 -1.54 5.94 -8.95
C HIS A 59 -1.22 6.24 -10.41
N GLU A 60 -0.62 5.30 -11.15
CA GLU A 60 -0.38 5.45 -12.58
C GLU A 60 -1.68 5.49 -13.38
N VAL A 61 -2.68 4.66 -13.05
CA VAL A 61 -4.01 4.73 -13.67
C VAL A 61 -4.64 6.12 -13.46
N ILE A 62 -4.56 6.68 -12.26
CA ILE A 62 -5.10 8.02 -11.96
C ILE A 62 -4.35 9.11 -12.73
N ARG A 63 -3.04 8.93 -12.97
CA ARG A 63 -2.20 9.90 -13.65
C ARG A 63 -2.59 10.14 -15.10
N PHE A 64 -3.23 9.18 -15.77
CA PHE A 64 -3.80 9.39 -17.11
C PHE A 64 -4.82 10.54 -17.13
N SER A 65 -5.66 10.64 -16.09
CA SER A 65 -6.63 11.73 -15.95
C SER A 65 -6.03 12.98 -15.32
N TYR A 66 -4.98 12.84 -14.51
CA TYR A 66 -4.32 13.93 -13.80
C TYR A 66 -2.80 13.93 -14.06
N PRO A 67 -2.32 14.40 -15.23
CA PRO A 67 -0.91 14.25 -15.64
C PRO A 67 0.09 14.95 -14.72
N ARG A 68 -0.34 16.01 -14.02
CA ARG A 68 0.48 16.77 -13.06
C ARG A 68 0.44 16.20 -11.64
N LEU A 69 -0.26 15.10 -11.43
CA LEU A 69 -0.32 14.44 -10.13
C LEU A 69 1.09 13.99 -9.73
N GLN A 70 1.53 14.46 -8.57
CA GLN A 70 2.72 13.95 -7.90
C GLN A 70 2.28 12.94 -6.85
N SER A 71 2.20 11.69 -7.28
CA SER A 71 1.87 10.55 -6.42
C SER A 71 3.04 10.21 -5.48
N PRO A 72 2.77 9.69 -4.28
CA PRO A 72 3.80 9.00 -3.51
C PRO A 72 4.18 7.68 -4.17
N ALA A 73 5.30 7.09 -3.75
CA ALA A 73 5.68 5.73 -4.11
C ALA A 73 5.59 4.82 -2.88
N PHE A 74 5.22 3.56 -3.13
CA PHE A 74 4.98 2.54 -2.12
C PHE A 74 5.71 1.25 -2.50
N LEU A 75 6.65 0.81 -1.67
CA LEU A 75 7.42 -0.40 -1.91
C LEU A 75 7.36 -1.35 -0.71
N VAL A 76 6.83 -2.56 -0.92
CA VAL A 76 6.92 -3.63 0.07
C VAL A 76 8.35 -4.20 0.06
N SER A 77 9.10 -3.91 1.11
CA SER A 77 10.52 -4.29 1.25
C SER A 77 10.73 -5.69 1.81
N LYS A 78 9.83 -6.12 2.72
CA LYS A 78 9.84 -7.44 3.37
C LYS A 78 8.41 -7.86 3.64
N GLU A 79 8.16 -9.16 3.64
CA GLU A 79 6.84 -9.73 3.90
C GLU A 79 6.99 -11.04 4.68
N ASP A 80 6.06 -11.29 5.59
CA ASP A 80 5.95 -12.50 6.39
C ASP A 80 4.47 -12.82 6.66
N ASN A 81 4.22 -13.94 7.36
CA ASN A 81 2.85 -14.38 7.68
C ASN A 81 2.10 -13.42 8.62
N GLU A 82 2.82 -12.53 9.32
CA GLU A 82 2.27 -11.59 10.29
C GLU A 82 2.17 -10.16 9.74
N GLY A 83 2.51 -9.96 8.46
CA GLY A 83 2.35 -8.71 7.75
C GLY A 83 3.53 -8.37 6.85
N CYS A 84 3.92 -7.09 6.81
CA CYS A 84 4.98 -6.63 5.91
C CYS A 84 5.67 -5.34 6.37
N VAL A 85 6.79 -5.02 5.73
CA VAL A 85 7.49 -3.74 5.86
C VAL A 85 7.32 -2.93 4.58
N LEU A 86 6.67 -1.77 4.69
CA LEU A 86 6.32 -0.89 3.58
C LEU A 86 7.15 0.40 3.63
N LEU A 87 7.90 0.68 2.57
CA LEU A 87 8.57 1.95 2.35
C LEU A 87 7.61 2.91 1.65
N TYR A 88 7.34 4.04 2.28
CA TYR A 88 6.59 5.16 1.72
C TYR A 88 7.54 6.31 1.38
N GLN A 89 7.51 6.77 0.13
CA GLN A 89 8.32 7.88 -0.33
C GLN A 89 7.44 8.99 -0.91
N SER A 90 7.69 10.24 -0.49
CA SER A 90 6.87 11.37 -0.94
C SER A 90 7.60 12.69 -0.85
N LYS A 91 7.36 13.56 -1.83
CA LYS A 91 7.75 14.98 -1.75
C LYS A 91 6.94 15.75 -0.70
N ARG A 92 5.79 15.22 -0.26
CA ARG A 92 4.89 15.89 0.69
C ARG A 92 5.26 15.52 2.13
N ARG A 93 5.69 16.50 2.91
CA ARG A 93 6.09 16.32 4.31
C ARG A 93 4.91 16.35 5.28
N GLY A 94 4.99 15.57 6.36
CA GLY A 94 3.98 15.55 7.41
C GLY A 94 2.72 14.75 7.09
N PHE A 95 2.75 13.90 6.05
CA PHE A 95 1.62 13.08 5.62
C PHE A 95 1.68 11.62 6.09
N LYS A 96 2.70 11.21 6.86
CA LYS A 96 2.84 9.82 7.31
C LYS A 96 1.59 9.28 8.03
N HIS A 97 1.02 10.05 8.97
CA HIS A 97 -0.19 9.64 9.69
C HIS A 97 -1.45 9.67 8.83
N TYR A 98 -1.49 10.52 7.81
CA TYR A 98 -2.57 10.53 6.81
C TYR A 98 -2.55 9.27 5.95
N VAL A 99 -1.36 8.80 5.58
CA VAL A 99 -1.19 7.53 4.87
C VAL A 99 -1.53 6.34 5.77
N ILE A 100 -1.12 6.36 7.05
CA ILE A 100 -1.51 5.33 8.03
C ILE A 100 -3.04 5.19 8.07
N GLY A 101 -3.78 6.30 8.16
CA GLY A 101 -5.24 6.26 8.16
C GLY A 101 -5.84 5.68 6.88
N GLN A 102 -5.28 6.03 5.72
CA GLN A 102 -5.73 5.44 4.45
C GLN A 102 -5.53 3.93 4.41
N LEU A 103 -4.33 3.45 4.76
CA LEU A 103 -3.99 2.03 4.75
C LEU A 103 -4.91 1.25 5.71
N GLN A 104 -5.12 1.77 6.92
CA GLN A 104 -6.03 1.17 7.91
C GLN A 104 -7.48 1.11 7.41
N GLN A 105 -7.98 2.20 6.84
CA GLN A 105 -9.36 2.25 6.38
C GLN A 105 -9.58 1.37 5.15
N ILE A 106 -8.60 1.29 4.24
CA ILE A 106 -8.66 0.39 3.08
C ILE A 106 -8.68 -1.07 3.51
N ALA A 107 -7.77 -1.46 4.42
CA ALA A 107 -7.72 -2.82 4.97
C ALA A 107 -9.07 -3.23 5.58
N LYS A 108 -9.67 -2.33 6.37
CA LYS A 108 -10.95 -2.56 7.02
C LYS A 108 -12.11 -2.64 6.03
N LEU A 109 -12.22 -1.67 5.12
CA LEU A 109 -13.39 -1.50 4.25
C LEU A 109 -13.43 -2.54 3.12
N PHE A 110 -12.28 -2.85 2.51
CA PHE A 110 -12.20 -3.68 1.32
C PHE A 110 -11.82 -5.13 1.61
N TYR A 111 -10.95 -5.35 2.61
CA TYR A 111 -10.39 -6.67 2.90
C TYR A 111 -10.91 -7.28 4.20
N ARG A 112 -11.64 -6.50 5.03
CA ARG A 112 -12.08 -6.90 6.37
C ARG A 112 -10.91 -7.32 7.27
N VAL A 113 -9.76 -6.68 7.07
CA VAL A 113 -8.53 -6.93 7.83
C VAL A 113 -8.29 -5.78 8.80
N THR A 114 -7.93 -6.11 10.03
CA THR A 114 -7.42 -5.13 11.00
C THR A 114 -5.91 -5.08 10.87
N VAL A 115 -5.35 -3.90 10.62
CA VAL A 115 -3.90 -3.69 10.49
C VAL A 115 -3.42 -2.72 11.56
N ASN A 116 -2.37 -3.11 12.28
CA ASN A 116 -1.61 -2.23 13.15
C ASN A 116 -0.42 -1.68 12.35
N ILE A 117 -0.18 -0.37 12.41
CA ILE A 117 0.89 0.27 11.64
C ILE A 117 1.77 1.06 12.59
N SER A 118 3.06 0.72 12.61
CA SER A 118 4.07 1.45 13.37
C SER A 118 5.14 2.02 12.45
N VAL A 119 5.77 3.12 12.86
CA VAL A 119 6.87 3.75 12.13
C VAL A 119 8.17 3.15 12.65
N ILE A 120 8.92 2.48 11.78
CA ILE A 120 10.26 1.96 12.08
C ILE A 120 11.28 3.08 11.94
N GLU A 121 11.21 3.81 10.83
CA GLU A 121 12.19 4.85 10.48
C GLU A 121 11.51 5.98 9.70
N GLU A 122 11.99 7.21 9.91
CA GLU A 122 11.62 8.37 9.10
C GLU A 122 12.88 9.16 8.77
N THR A 123 13.15 9.32 7.48
CA THR A 123 14.28 10.11 6.97
C THR A 123 13.80 11.11 5.93
N ILE A 124 14.58 12.18 5.76
CA ILE A 124 14.37 13.16 4.70
C ILE A 124 15.64 13.20 3.87
N VAL A 125 15.56 12.72 2.63
CA VAL A 125 16.68 12.69 1.68
C VAL A 125 16.23 13.44 0.44
N ASP A 126 17.06 14.38 -0.05
CA ASP A 126 16.79 15.18 -1.25
C ASP A 126 15.40 15.84 -1.28
N ASN A 127 14.99 16.39 -0.14
CA ASN A 127 13.69 17.03 0.05
C ASN A 127 12.49 16.06 -0.08
N GLN A 128 12.73 14.75 -0.11
CA GLN A 128 11.72 13.69 -0.07
C GLN A 128 11.67 13.07 1.33
N SER A 129 10.47 12.86 1.82
CA SER A 129 10.19 12.12 3.06
C SER A 129 10.14 10.63 2.71
N ASN A 130 10.99 9.86 3.37
CA ASN A 130 11.01 8.40 3.30
C ASN A 130 10.60 7.88 4.68
N VAL A 131 9.58 7.04 4.74
CA VAL A 131 9.07 6.49 5.99
C VAL A 131 8.95 4.98 5.82
N LEU A 132 9.61 4.23 6.71
CA LEU A 132 9.51 2.79 6.76
C LEU A 132 8.45 2.41 7.79
N PHE A 133 7.38 1.78 7.33
CA PHE A 133 6.29 1.29 8.17
C PHE A 133 6.41 -0.21 8.39
N ARG A 134 6.16 -0.67 9.63
CA ARG A 134 5.77 -2.06 9.89
C ARG A 134 4.26 -2.13 9.90
N LEU A 135 3.70 -2.99 9.07
CA LEU A 135 2.27 -3.29 9.02
C LEU A 135 2.09 -4.70 9.58
N ASP A 136 1.42 -4.82 10.72
CA ASP A 136 1.08 -6.10 11.33
C ASP A 136 -0.39 -6.43 11.03
N PHE A 137 -0.63 -7.52 10.32
CA PHE A 137 -1.95 -8.01 9.94
C PHE A 137 -1.92 -9.52 9.68
N ASP A 138 -3.09 -10.17 9.67
CA ASP A 138 -3.19 -11.57 9.26
C ASP A 138 -2.84 -11.71 7.78
N ASN A 139 -1.62 -12.16 7.52
CA ASN A 139 -1.10 -12.42 6.20
C ASN A 139 -0.95 -13.92 5.94
N SER A 140 -1.90 -14.73 6.42
CA SER A 140 -1.96 -16.18 6.16
C SER A 140 -1.98 -16.56 4.68
N ALA A 141 -2.36 -15.63 3.81
CA ALA A 141 -2.28 -15.80 2.35
C ALA A 141 -0.84 -15.76 1.83
N PHE A 142 0.11 -15.22 2.60
CA PHE A 142 1.52 -15.29 2.28
C PHE A 142 1.97 -16.75 2.33
N GLN A 143 2.30 -17.27 1.17
CA GLN A 143 3.05 -18.51 1.06
C GLN A 143 4.48 -18.08 0.79
N LEU A 144 5.37 -18.33 1.76
CA LEU A 144 6.78 -18.47 1.42
C LEU A 144 6.80 -19.42 0.23
N ARG A 145 7.33 -18.97 -0.91
CA ARG A 145 7.74 -19.91 -1.95
C ARG A 145 8.76 -20.81 -1.28
N ALA A 146 8.28 -21.89 -0.68
CA ALA A 146 9.08 -23.05 -0.46
C ALA A 146 9.60 -23.36 -1.86
N VAL A 147 10.90 -23.23 -2.05
CA VAL A 147 11.58 -24.12 -2.98
C VAL A 147 11.35 -25.49 -2.37
N SER A 148 10.19 -26.08 -2.66
CA SER A 148 9.79 -27.36 -2.12
C SER A 148 10.73 -28.38 -2.72
N SER A 149 11.73 -28.80 -1.93
CA SER A 149 12.54 -30.00 -2.16
C SER A 149 11.72 -31.30 -2.01
N HIS A 150 10.39 -31.20 -1.95
CA HIS A 150 9.46 -32.33 -1.99
C HIS A 150 8.54 -32.22 -3.21
N PHE A 151 9.12 -32.44 -4.39
CA PHE A 151 8.38 -32.87 -5.58
C PHE A 151 8.57 -34.39 -5.72
N SER A 152 7.73 -35.20 -5.08
CA SER A 152 7.74 -36.67 -5.26
C SER A 152 7.00 -37.11 -6.54
N GLY A 153 7.24 -36.39 -7.64
CA GLY A 153 6.61 -36.63 -8.93
C GLY A 153 6.84 -35.49 -9.89
N SER A 154 8.09 -35.24 -10.30
CA SER A 154 8.47 -34.18 -11.23
C SER A 154 7.46 -34.04 -12.38
N PRO A 155 6.75 -32.90 -12.53
CA PRO A 155 6.11 -32.60 -13.79
C PRO A 155 7.28 -32.26 -14.69
N GLN A 156 7.50 -33.11 -15.69
CA GLN A 156 8.55 -32.92 -16.67
C GLN A 156 8.11 -31.77 -17.59
N PHE A 157 8.15 -30.54 -17.09
CA PHE A 157 8.02 -29.36 -17.92
C PHE A 157 9.33 -29.24 -18.69
N SER A 158 9.27 -29.52 -20.00
CA SER A 158 10.39 -29.27 -20.88
C SER A 158 10.72 -27.78 -20.87
N THR A 159 12.00 -27.44 -20.66
CA THR A 159 12.47 -26.07 -20.85
C THR A 159 12.21 -25.68 -22.30
N ILE A 160 11.25 -24.78 -22.50
CA ILE A 160 10.95 -24.24 -23.82
C ILE A 160 12.22 -23.53 -24.32
N HIS A 161 12.74 -23.98 -25.47
CA HIS A 161 13.86 -23.31 -26.11
C HIS A 161 13.49 -21.86 -26.49
N GLY A 162 14.46 -20.95 -26.41
CA GLY A 162 14.25 -19.53 -26.70
C GLY A 162 13.61 -19.27 -28.06
N ASP A 163 13.89 -20.12 -29.05
CA ASP A 163 13.31 -20.04 -30.39
C ASP A 163 11.79 -20.25 -30.41
N THR A 164 11.28 -21.11 -29.53
CA THR A 164 9.84 -21.37 -29.40
C THR A 164 9.15 -20.22 -28.66
N PHE A 165 9.80 -19.59 -27.69
CA PHE A 165 9.28 -18.41 -27.00
C PHE A 165 9.15 -17.20 -27.96
N LEU A 166 10.17 -16.98 -28.80
CA LEU A 166 10.19 -15.88 -29.76
C LEU A 166 9.13 -16.07 -30.86
N LYS A 167 8.89 -17.30 -31.32
CA LYS A 167 7.85 -17.61 -32.33
C LYS A 167 6.41 -17.36 -31.88
N VAL A 168 6.12 -17.41 -30.59
CA VAL A 168 4.78 -17.14 -30.05
C VAL A 168 4.58 -15.65 -29.77
N SER A 169 5.68 -14.90 -29.68
CA SER A 169 5.68 -13.46 -29.37
C SER A 169 5.70 -12.57 -30.62
N THR A 170 5.62 -13.15 -31.82
CA THR A 170 5.55 -12.45 -33.12
C THR A 170 4.25 -12.81 -33.83
#